data_AF-A0A0S8HWF1-F1
#
_entry.id   AF-A0A0S8HWF1-F1
#
_cell.length_a   1.000
_cell.length_b   1.000
_cell.length_c   1.000
_cell.angle_alpha   90.00
_cell.angle_beta   90.00
_cell.angle_gamma   90.00
#
_symmetry.space_group_name_H-M   'P 1'
#
loop_
_entity.id
_entity.type
_entity.pdbx_description
1 polymer ?
#
loop_
_entity_poly.entity_id
_entity_poly.type
_entity_poly.pdbx_seq_one_letter_code
_entity_poly.pdbx_strand_id
1 'polypeptide(L)'
;MEEKKMTVQEKNVVGEEFRDQRRVENYAYFREGDIDPSSGKKIAKLIMSNPDYIVYLDPDLRIEWAVTEGYEDGNKKYSELFSEVVSKVIELEGLSESVSLPKSQMMEYRTLLGAAIVVMLERDKPEIIREVVKKAEAYLKDRMAEKARKWYLISSFAYTGIYLLVMLIVLHAGTYDDLWSHILPGTTMGALGALVFIVSRSQQLFVNISAGQTLHFLESAARIIVGILGGLLAALAVKADILLGIFESSKEPLALLLILCFVAGASERLVPSLIKHVEGMMEKEKKEPGSKQEEKKPQAKNKRQGK
;
A
#
# COMPACT_ATOMS: atom_id res chain seq x y z
N MET A 1 33.82 3.84 57.24
CA MET A 1 33.53 2.89 56.14
C MET A 1 34.83 2.58 55.47
N GLU A 2 35.42 1.43 55.75
CA GLU A 2 36.61 0.96 55.05
C GLU A 2 36.17 0.28 53.75
N GLU A 3 36.55 0.89 52.62
CA GLU A 3 36.34 0.35 51.29
C GLU A 3 37.38 -0.75 51.06
N LYS A 4 36.97 -2.01 51.25
CA LYS A 4 37.82 -3.19 51.08
C LYS A 4 38.21 -3.32 49.61
N LYS A 5 39.41 -2.85 49.26
CA LYS A 5 40.00 -3.01 47.92
C LYS A 5 40.20 -4.50 47.63
N MET A 6 39.31 -5.09 46.84
CA MET A 6 39.47 -6.44 46.32
C MET A 6 40.77 -6.54 45.52
N THR A 7 41.56 -7.55 45.83
CA THR A 7 42.81 -7.86 45.13
C THR A 7 42.52 -8.37 43.72
N VAL A 8 43.49 -8.22 42.81
CA VAL A 8 43.37 -8.64 41.40
C VAL A 8 43.02 -10.13 41.27
N GLN A 9 43.43 -10.96 42.24
CA GLN A 9 43.03 -12.37 42.31
C GLN A 9 41.54 -12.57 42.60
N GLU A 10 40.94 -11.80 43.53
CA GLU A 10 39.49 -11.89 43.79
C GLU A 10 38.65 -11.42 42.59
N LYS A 11 39.11 -10.39 41.85
CA LYS A 11 38.44 -9.97 40.61
C LYS A 11 38.49 -11.01 39.50
N ASN A 12 39.59 -11.78 39.40
CA ASN A 12 39.71 -12.85 38.43
C ASN A 12 38.86 -14.07 38.82
N VAL A 13 38.81 -14.42 40.11
CA VAL A 13 37.96 -15.53 40.60
C VAL A 13 36.47 -15.21 40.44
N VAL A 14 36.03 -13.99 40.77
CA VAL A 14 34.64 -13.56 40.54
C VAL A 14 34.32 -13.48 39.04
N GLY A 15 35.29 -13.09 38.20
CA GLY A 15 35.15 -13.08 36.74
C GLY A 15 35.09 -14.48 36.10
N GLU A 16 35.77 -15.46 36.70
CA GLU A 16 35.73 -16.87 36.28
C GLU A 16 34.45 -17.57 36.79
N GLU A 17 34.02 -17.37 38.04
CA GLU A 17 32.74 -17.89 38.54
C GLU A 17 31.52 -17.33 37.78
N PHE A 18 31.55 -16.05 37.36
CA PHE A 18 30.50 -15.46 36.50
C PHE A 18 30.57 -15.91 35.03
N ARG A 19 31.70 -16.46 34.58
CA ARG A 19 31.83 -17.09 33.25
C ARG A 19 31.36 -18.54 33.29
N ASP A 20 31.60 -19.24 34.40
CA ASP A 20 31.26 -20.65 34.56
C ASP A 20 29.73 -20.88 34.62
N GLN A 21 28.97 -19.93 35.19
CA GLN A 21 27.50 -20.02 35.24
C GLN A 21 26.78 -19.82 33.90
N ARG A 22 27.48 -19.36 32.84
CA ARG A 22 26.89 -19.12 31.51
C ARG A 22 27.18 -20.21 30.50
N ARG A 23 27.92 -21.25 30.90
CA ARG A 23 28.25 -22.37 30.03
C ARG A 23 27.10 -23.36 30.01
N VAL A 24 26.47 -23.49 28.85
CA VAL A 24 25.43 -24.48 28.61
C VAL A 24 26.07 -25.65 27.88
N GLU A 25 26.04 -26.83 28.50
CA GLU A 25 26.55 -28.06 27.89
C GLU A 25 25.54 -28.69 26.93
N ASN A 26 24.25 -28.48 27.16
CA ASN A 26 23.18 -29.13 26.40
C ASN A 26 21.90 -28.29 26.37
N TYR A 27 21.54 -27.79 25.17
CA TYR A 27 20.33 -27.00 24.98
C TYR A 27 19.03 -27.82 24.83
N ALA A 28 19.09 -29.15 24.75
CA ALA A 28 17.92 -30.00 24.50
C ALA A 28 16.91 -30.04 25.67
N TYR A 29 17.30 -29.58 26.86
CA TYR A 29 16.44 -29.60 28.05
C TYR A 29 15.58 -28.35 28.21
N PHE A 30 15.86 -27.28 27.46
CA PHE A 30 15.16 -26.00 27.59
C PHE A 30 13.77 -26.04 26.95
N ARG A 31 12.83 -25.34 27.58
CA ARG A 31 11.43 -25.25 27.17
C ARG A 31 10.93 -23.82 27.23
N GLU A 32 9.77 -23.60 26.62
CA GLU A 32 9.06 -22.33 26.75
C GLU A 32 8.78 -22.01 28.22
N GLY A 33 9.18 -20.82 28.64
CA GLY A 33 9.10 -20.35 30.02
C GLY A 33 10.44 -20.34 30.76
N ASP A 34 11.41 -21.14 30.33
CA ASP A 34 12.74 -21.21 30.95
C ASP A 34 13.56 -19.94 30.67
N ILE A 35 14.61 -19.74 31.46
CA ILE A 35 15.61 -18.68 31.25
C ILE A 35 16.82 -19.32 30.60
N ASP A 36 17.19 -18.82 29.43
CA ASP A 36 18.43 -19.19 28.76
C ASP A 36 19.63 -18.63 29.54
N PRO A 37 20.52 -19.47 30.09
CA PRO A 37 21.66 -19.02 30.90
C PRO A 37 22.67 -18.20 30.10
N SER A 38 22.74 -18.40 28.78
CA SER A 38 23.74 -17.73 27.94
C SER A 38 23.40 -16.25 27.72
N SER A 39 22.12 -15.96 27.45
CA SER A 39 21.60 -14.60 27.21
C SER A 39 20.96 -13.95 28.45
N GLY A 40 20.56 -14.75 29.44
CA GLY A 40 19.75 -14.31 30.58
C GLY A 40 18.29 -14.00 30.22
N LYS A 41 17.84 -14.35 29.01
CA LYS A 41 16.49 -14.04 28.52
C LYS A 41 15.52 -15.20 28.73
N LYS A 42 14.24 -14.84 28.90
CA LYS A 42 13.16 -15.83 28.98
C LYS A 42 12.81 -16.35 27.58
N ILE A 43 12.69 -17.66 27.45
CA ILE A 43 12.22 -18.32 26.23
C ILE A 43 10.71 -18.13 26.14
N ALA A 44 10.24 -17.20 25.29
CA ALA A 44 8.82 -16.97 25.10
C ALA A 44 8.20 -17.95 24.11
N LYS A 45 8.93 -18.30 23.04
CA LYS A 45 8.54 -19.33 22.08
C LYS A 45 9.77 -20.08 21.59
N LEU A 46 9.76 -21.41 21.71
CA LEU A 46 10.86 -22.25 21.25
C LEU A 46 10.69 -22.55 19.76
N ILE A 47 11.73 -22.32 18.95
CA ILE A 47 11.72 -22.64 17.52
C ILE A 47 12.39 -23.99 17.30
N MET A 48 13.62 -24.14 17.82
CA MET A 48 14.39 -25.39 17.78
C MET A 48 15.37 -25.43 18.95
N SER A 49 15.58 -26.63 19.49
CA SER A 49 16.63 -26.91 20.45
C SER A 49 17.18 -28.30 20.21
N ASN A 50 18.50 -28.44 20.23
CA ASN A 50 19.18 -29.72 20.29
C ASN A 50 20.35 -29.61 21.29
N PRO A 51 21.19 -30.64 21.48
CA PRO A 51 22.31 -30.52 22.42
C PRO A 51 23.30 -29.41 22.07
N ASP A 52 23.46 -29.10 20.78
CA ASP A 52 24.50 -28.24 20.22
C ASP A 52 24.09 -26.75 20.18
N TYR A 53 22.80 -26.44 20.01
CA TYR A 53 22.30 -25.07 19.87
C TYR A 53 20.84 -24.92 20.28
N ILE A 54 20.44 -23.66 20.50
CA ILE A 54 19.05 -23.23 20.70
C ILE A 54 18.71 -22.05 19.79
N VAL A 55 17.47 -22.01 19.30
CA VAL A 55 16.89 -20.85 18.60
C VAL A 55 15.48 -20.63 19.14
N TYR A 56 15.19 -19.41 19.58
CA TYR A 56 13.92 -19.07 20.20
C TYR A 56 13.55 -17.60 20.01
N LEU A 57 12.33 -17.25 20.41
CA LEU A 57 11.88 -15.87 20.52
C LEU A 57 11.82 -15.46 21.99
N ASP A 58 12.34 -14.28 22.30
CA ASP A 58 12.22 -13.65 23.62
C ASP A 58 10.82 -13.02 23.82
N PRO A 59 10.49 -12.46 25.01
CA PRO A 59 9.17 -11.86 25.27
C PRO A 59 8.83 -10.68 24.34
N ASP A 60 9.86 -10.03 23.79
CA ASP A 60 9.76 -8.92 22.84
C ASP A 60 9.73 -9.40 21.38
N LEU A 61 9.65 -10.72 21.17
CA LEU A 61 9.65 -11.39 19.86
C LEU A 61 10.93 -11.18 19.05
N ARG A 62 12.06 -10.91 19.71
CA ARG A 62 13.38 -10.89 19.08
C ARG A 62 13.91 -12.30 18.95
N ILE A 63 14.60 -12.56 17.85
CA ILE A 63 15.21 -13.86 17.59
C ILE A 63 16.48 -13.95 18.41
N GLU A 64 16.54 -14.93 19.29
CA GLU A 64 17.71 -15.25 20.09
C GLU A 64 18.20 -16.64 19.72
N TRP A 65 19.51 -16.79 19.67
CA TRP A 65 20.14 -18.07 19.41
C TRP A 65 21.47 -18.16 20.12
N ALA A 66 21.84 -19.37 20.52
CA ALA A 66 23.11 -19.65 21.17
C ALA A 66 23.59 -21.05 20.78
N VAL A 67 24.91 -21.23 20.81
CA VAL A 67 25.59 -22.49 20.53
C VAL A 67 26.45 -22.89 21.73
N THR A 68 26.75 -24.17 21.90
CA THR A 68 27.67 -24.65 22.95
C THR A 68 29.12 -24.36 22.58
N GLU A 69 30.04 -24.28 23.55
CA GLU A 69 31.47 -24.04 23.28
C GLU A 69 32.09 -25.10 22.35
N GLY A 70 31.63 -26.36 22.48
CA GLY A 70 32.06 -27.47 21.62
C GLY A 70 31.47 -27.46 20.20
N TYR A 71 30.62 -26.49 19.86
CA TYR A 71 30.02 -26.39 18.54
C TYR A 71 31.08 -26.16 17.45
N GLU A 72 32.15 -25.41 17.74
CA GLU A 72 33.20 -25.05 16.77
C GLU A 72 34.40 -26.02 16.75
N ASP A 73 34.65 -26.74 17.85
CA ASP A 73 35.89 -27.53 18.07
C ASP A 73 36.02 -28.78 17.17
N GLY A 74 34.94 -29.23 16.53
CA GLY A 74 34.92 -30.48 15.76
C GLY A 74 34.78 -30.30 14.26
N ASN A 75 35.75 -29.73 13.51
CA ASN A 75 35.64 -29.54 12.05
C ASN A 75 34.34 -28.84 11.61
N LYS A 76 33.70 -28.15 12.57
CA LYS A 76 32.29 -27.78 12.55
C LYS A 76 32.21 -26.25 12.44
N LYS A 77 32.72 -25.70 11.34
CA LYS A 77 32.60 -24.25 11.06
C LYS A 77 31.16 -23.88 10.69
N TYR A 78 30.76 -22.64 10.95
CA TYR A 78 29.50 -22.09 10.43
C TYR A 78 29.39 -22.29 8.91
N SER A 79 28.16 -22.35 8.41
CA SER A 79 27.89 -22.31 6.97
C SER A 79 28.60 -21.12 6.32
N GLU A 80 29.08 -21.29 5.08
CA GLU A 80 29.66 -20.20 4.28
C GLU A 80 28.69 -19.00 4.15
N LEU A 81 27.39 -19.27 4.26
CA LEU A 81 26.33 -18.25 4.19
C LEU A 81 26.04 -17.56 5.52
N PHE A 82 26.78 -17.84 6.60
CA PHE A 82 26.49 -17.27 7.92
C PHE A 82 26.33 -15.75 7.88
N SER A 83 27.31 -15.06 7.29
CA SER A 83 27.26 -13.59 7.17
C SER A 83 26.11 -13.12 6.28
N GLU A 84 25.77 -13.85 5.22
CA GLU A 84 24.65 -13.53 4.32
C GLU A 84 23.31 -13.62 5.06
N VAL A 85 23.07 -14.75 5.74
CA VAL A 85 21.83 -15.01 6.47
C VAL A 85 21.66 -14.06 7.64
N VAL A 86 22.67 -13.91 8.49
CA VAL A 86 22.59 -13.03 9.67
C VAL A 86 22.35 -11.58 9.25
N SER A 87 23.05 -11.08 8.23
CA SER A 87 22.82 -9.73 7.71
C SER A 87 21.40 -9.57 7.19
N LYS A 88 20.87 -10.58 6.48
CA LYS A 88 19.52 -10.53 5.94
C LYS A 88 18.45 -10.62 7.03
N VAL A 89 18.66 -11.43 8.07
CA VAL A 89 17.79 -11.49 9.24
C VAL A 89 17.75 -10.13 9.93
N ILE A 90 18.90 -9.51 10.22
CA ILE A 90 18.97 -8.17 10.84
C ILE A 90 18.23 -7.12 9.98
N GLU A 91 18.45 -7.11 8.66
CA GLU A 91 17.75 -6.20 7.73
C GLU A 91 16.23 -6.39 7.82
N LEU A 92 15.77 -7.64 7.73
CA LEU A 92 14.36 -8.00 7.73
C LEU A 92 13.69 -7.72 9.08
N GLU A 93 14.38 -8.02 10.19
CA GLU A 93 13.95 -7.66 11.54
C GLU A 93 13.76 -6.15 11.68
N GLY A 94 14.75 -5.34 11.26
CA GLY A 94 14.66 -3.88 11.29
C GLY A 94 13.53 -3.33 10.43
N LEU A 95 13.31 -3.88 9.24
CA LEU A 95 12.18 -3.51 8.39
C LEU A 95 10.84 -3.81 9.07
N SER A 96 10.71 -4.97 9.71
CA SER A 96 9.45 -5.38 10.35
C SER A 96 9.04 -4.48 11.52
N GLU A 97 10.00 -3.86 12.22
CA GLU A 97 9.74 -2.92 13.31
C GLU A 97 8.99 -1.66 12.81
N SER A 98 9.33 -1.20 11.60
CA SER A 98 8.66 -0.03 10.99
C SER A 98 7.20 -0.28 10.61
N VAL A 99 6.82 -1.54 10.38
CA VAL A 99 5.52 -1.91 9.81
C VAL A 99 4.44 -2.03 10.88
N SER A 100 4.79 -2.15 12.17
CA SER A 100 3.84 -2.32 13.29
C SER A 100 2.79 -3.41 13.00
N LEU A 101 3.23 -4.66 12.87
CA LEU A 101 2.32 -5.81 12.68
C LEU A 101 1.63 -6.20 14.01
N PRO A 102 0.42 -6.80 13.95
CA PRO A 102 -0.19 -7.44 15.12
C PRO A 102 0.75 -8.50 15.73
N LYS A 103 0.72 -8.66 17.06
CA LYS A 103 1.64 -9.55 17.79
C LYS A 103 1.65 -10.99 17.26
N SER A 104 0.49 -11.53 16.86
CA SER A 104 0.40 -12.88 16.28
C SER A 104 1.12 -13.01 14.93
N GLN A 105 0.93 -12.03 14.04
CA GLN A 105 1.60 -11.99 12.73
C GLN A 105 3.11 -11.76 12.87
N MET A 106 3.50 -10.90 13.82
CA MET A 106 4.91 -10.68 14.14
C MET A 106 5.56 -11.97 14.65
N MET A 107 4.88 -12.71 15.53
CA MET A 107 5.39 -13.98 16.05
C MET A 107 5.55 -15.04 14.95
N GLU A 108 4.58 -15.18 14.04
CA GLU A 108 4.67 -16.10 12.90
C GLU A 108 5.84 -15.72 11.97
N TYR A 109 5.97 -14.43 11.64
CA TYR A 109 7.07 -13.90 10.84
C TYR A 109 8.44 -14.15 11.49
N ARG A 110 8.60 -13.84 12.78
CA ARG A 110 9.84 -14.05 13.53
C ARG A 110 10.17 -15.53 13.68
N THR A 111 9.16 -16.40 13.75
CA THR A 111 9.35 -17.86 13.69
C THR A 111 9.93 -18.29 12.34
N LEU A 112 9.45 -17.75 11.22
CA LEU A 112 9.99 -18.05 9.88
C LEU A 112 11.45 -17.56 9.73
N LEU A 113 11.77 -16.37 10.25
CA LEU A 113 13.15 -15.87 10.27
C LEU A 113 14.06 -16.72 11.18
N GLY A 114 13.59 -17.11 12.37
CA GLY A 114 14.34 -17.99 13.25
C GLY A 114 14.56 -19.37 12.63
N ALA A 115 13.61 -19.88 11.85
CA ALA A 115 13.83 -21.10 11.06
C ALA A 115 14.97 -20.98 10.04
N ALA A 116 15.22 -19.78 9.49
CA ALA A 116 16.39 -19.55 8.63
C ALA A 116 17.71 -19.69 9.41
N ILE A 117 17.74 -19.24 10.67
CA ILE A 117 18.88 -19.46 11.58
C ILE A 117 19.06 -20.95 11.87
N VAL A 118 17.97 -21.68 12.12
CA VAL A 118 18.01 -23.14 12.35
C VAL A 118 18.64 -23.86 11.16
N VAL A 119 18.13 -23.64 9.94
CA VAL A 119 18.63 -24.29 8.72
C VAL A 119 20.10 -23.90 8.44
N MET A 120 20.50 -22.67 8.78
CA MET A 120 21.90 -22.24 8.72
C MET A 120 22.78 -22.98 9.74
N LEU A 121 22.31 -23.18 10.98
CA LEU A 121 23.02 -23.92 12.04
C LEU A 121 23.05 -25.43 11.78
N GLU A 122 22.06 -25.98 11.10
CA GLU A 122 22.04 -27.39 10.64
C GLU A 122 22.89 -27.63 9.41
N ARG A 123 23.39 -26.56 8.77
CA ARG A 123 24.25 -26.60 7.57
C ARG A 123 23.58 -27.30 6.40
N ASP A 124 22.30 -27.00 6.26
CA ASP A 124 21.54 -27.41 5.11
C ASP A 124 22.11 -26.79 3.84
N LYS A 125 21.66 -27.32 2.69
CA LYS A 125 22.14 -26.86 1.40
C LYS A 125 21.88 -25.35 1.21
N PRO A 126 22.81 -24.59 0.61
CA PRO A 126 22.65 -23.16 0.32
C PRO A 126 21.30 -22.78 -0.29
N GLU A 127 20.73 -23.64 -1.13
CA GLU A 127 19.44 -23.43 -1.79
C GLU A 127 18.28 -23.43 -0.78
N ILE A 128 18.30 -24.34 0.20
CA ILE A 128 17.26 -24.46 1.24
C ILE A 128 17.31 -23.23 2.16
N ILE A 129 18.50 -22.83 2.58
CA ILE A 129 18.72 -21.63 3.40
C ILE A 129 18.11 -20.40 2.72
N ARG A 130 18.45 -20.17 1.44
CA ARG A 130 17.93 -19.03 0.67
C ARG A 130 16.42 -19.12 0.45
N GLU A 131 15.88 -20.33 0.27
CA GLU A 131 14.43 -20.51 0.13
C GLU A 131 13.67 -20.11 1.41
N VAL A 132 14.17 -20.50 2.59
CA VAL A 132 13.53 -20.16 3.88
C VAL A 132 13.58 -18.66 4.12
N VAL A 133 14.72 -18.01 3.88
CA VAL A 133 14.85 -16.54 3.96
C VAL A 133 13.87 -15.85 3.00
N LYS A 134 13.78 -16.35 1.75
CA LYS A 134 12.86 -15.82 0.74
C LYS A 134 11.39 -15.98 1.15
N LYS A 135 11.02 -17.08 1.81
CA LYS A 135 9.67 -17.28 2.37
C LYS A 135 9.35 -16.26 3.46
N ALA A 136 10.29 -16.00 4.37
CA ALA A 136 10.12 -14.98 5.40
C ALA A 136 9.99 -13.56 4.79
N GLU A 137 10.80 -13.24 3.79
CA GLU A 137 10.72 -11.96 3.05
C GLU A 137 9.37 -11.81 2.33
N ALA A 138 8.90 -12.86 1.64
CA ALA A 138 7.60 -12.86 0.97
C ALA A 138 6.45 -12.67 1.97
N TYR A 139 6.48 -13.37 3.11
CA TYR A 139 5.49 -13.21 4.17
C TYR A 139 5.43 -11.75 4.65
N LEU A 140 6.58 -11.12 4.92
CA LEU A 140 6.62 -9.73 5.35
C LEU A 140 6.03 -8.81 4.27
N LYS A 141 6.43 -8.97 3.00
CA LYS A 141 5.93 -8.18 1.87
C LYS A 141 4.41 -8.32 1.70
N ASP A 142 3.86 -9.52 1.87
CA ASP A 142 2.42 -9.76 1.77
C ASP A 142 1.65 -9.08 2.90
N ARG A 143 2.13 -9.19 4.15
CA ARG A 143 1.51 -8.51 5.31
C ARG A 143 1.61 -7.00 5.23
N MET A 144 2.74 -6.52 4.73
CA MET A 144 2.92 -5.14 4.34
C MET A 144 1.82 -4.74 3.34
N ALA A 145 1.76 -5.36 2.16
CA ALA A 145 0.79 -5.01 1.14
C ALA A 145 -0.67 -5.04 1.65
N GLU A 146 -1.03 -6.02 2.48
CA GLU A 146 -2.34 -6.12 3.12
C GLU A 146 -2.65 -4.89 4.01
N LYS A 147 -1.69 -4.47 4.84
CA LYS A 147 -1.85 -3.30 5.73
C LYS A 147 -2.01 -2.01 4.94
N ALA A 148 -1.19 -1.83 3.91
CA ALA A 148 -1.25 -0.65 3.07
C ALA A 148 -2.58 -0.55 2.31
N ARG A 149 -3.09 -1.68 1.80
CA ARG A 149 -4.44 -1.77 1.21
C ARG A 149 -5.54 -1.40 2.20
N LYS A 150 -5.44 -1.84 3.47
CA LYS A 150 -6.39 -1.47 4.51
C LYS A 150 -6.42 0.05 4.73
N TRP A 151 -5.26 0.69 4.87
CA TRP A 151 -5.19 2.16 5.01
C TRP A 151 -5.78 2.88 3.80
N TYR A 152 -5.44 2.42 2.60
CA TYR A 152 -5.96 2.98 1.35
C TYR A 152 -7.49 2.88 1.25
N LEU A 153 -8.06 1.71 1.58
CA LEU A 153 -9.51 1.50 1.54
C LEU A 153 -10.23 2.31 2.63
N ILE A 154 -9.76 2.25 3.88
CA ILE A 154 -10.37 2.99 5.00
C ILE A 154 -10.39 4.48 4.71
N SER A 155 -9.28 5.04 4.21
CA SER A 155 -9.20 6.45 3.85
C SER A 155 -10.12 6.80 2.68
N SER A 156 -10.22 5.95 1.66
CA SER A 156 -11.15 6.15 0.53
C SER A 156 -12.61 6.20 0.99
N PHE A 157 -13.03 5.25 1.83
CA PHE A 157 -14.37 5.26 2.43
C PHE A 157 -14.60 6.50 3.30
N ALA A 158 -13.62 6.90 4.12
CA ALA A 158 -13.72 8.08 4.96
C ALA A 158 -13.89 9.37 4.14
N TYR A 159 -13.04 9.61 3.13
CA TYR A 159 -13.14 10.80 2.29
C TYR A 159 -14.44 10.83 1.49
N THR A 160 -14.87 9.68 0.95
CA THR A 160 -16.14 9.60 0.23
C THR A 160 -17.32 9.85 1.18
N GLY A 161 -17.30 9.28 2.39
CA GLY A 161 -18.33 9.48 3.41
C GLY A 161 -18.43 10.94 3.87
N ILE A 162 -17.30 11.60 4.12
CA ILE A 162 -17.25 13.03 4.46
C ILE A 162 -17.83 13.87 3.32
N TYR A 163 -17.44 13.58 2.07
CA TYR A 163 -17.97 14.29 0.91
C TYR A 163 -19.49 14.12 0.77
N LEU A 164 -20.00 12.88 0.87
CA LEU A 164 -21.44 12.60 0.81
C LEU A 164 -22.20 13.32 1.92
N LEU A 165 -21.66 13.36 3.15
CA LEU A 165 -22.27 14.09 4.26
C LEU A 165 -22.37 15.59 3.97
N VAL A 166 -21.30 16.22 3.49
CA VAL A 166 -21.31 17.63 3.09
C VAL A 166 -22.35 17.88 2.00
N MET A 167 -22.39 17.02 0.98
CA MET A 167 -23.35 17.15 -0.11
C MET A 167 -24.79 16.96 0.35
N LEU A 168 -25.07 16.05 1.28
CA LEU A 168 -26.40 15.90 1.88
C LEU A 168 -26.84 17.17 2.62
N ILE A 169 -25.93 17.81 3.36
CA ILE A 169 -26.22 19.08 4.05
C ILE A 169 -26.51 20.18 3.04
N VAL A 170 -25.70 20.31 1.98
CA VAL A 170 -25.90 21.30 0.91
C VAL A 170 -27.24 21.09 0.19
N LEU A 171 -27.56 19.84 -0.15
CA LEU A 171 -28.82 19.49 -0.81
C LEU A 171 -30.03 19.76 0.10
N HIS A 172 -29.91 19.46 1.40
CA HIS A 172 -30.98 19.71 2.36
C HIS A 172 -31.23 21.20 2.63
N ALA A 173 -30.18 22.02 2.60
CA ALA A 173 -30.30 23.47 2.77
C ALA A 173 -31.10 24.15 1.65
N GLY A 174 -31.22 23.53 0.47
CA GLY A 174 -32.06 24.02 -0.63
C GLY A 174 -31.63 25.36 -1.22
N THR A 175 -30.38 25.78 -1.02
CA THR A 175 -29.87 27.12 -1.35
C THR A 175 -29.27 27.24 -2.75
N TYR A 176 -29.67 26.39 -3.71
CA TYR A 176 -29.02 26.29 -5.01
C TYR A 176 -29.97 26.52 -6.19
N ASP A 177 -29.46 27.17 -7.24
CA ASP A 177 -30.20 27.45 -8.48
C ASP A 177 -30.48 26.17 -9.31
N ASP A 178 -31.37 26.30 -10.31
CA ASP A 178 -31.78 25.20 -11.19
C ASP A 178 -30.63 24.57 -12.00
N LEU A 179 -29.56 25.32 -12.24
CA LEU A 179 -28.35 24.78 -12.86
C LEU A 179 -27.68 23.74 -11.93
N TRP A 180 -27.55 24.07 -10.64
CA TRP A 180 -26.85 23.26 -9.66
C TRP A 180 -27.66 22.07 -9.17
N SER A 181 -28.99 22.11 -9.30
CA SER A 181 -29.89 21.01 -8.91
C SER A 181 -29.59 19.69 -9.63
N HIS A 182 -29.03 19.75 -10.84
CA HIS A 182 -28.64 18.59 -11.63
C HIS A 182 -27.15 18.24 -11.50
N ILE A 183 -26.30 19.26 -11.34
CA ILE A 183 -24.84 19.10 -11.29
C ILE A 183 -24.41 18.49 -9.95
N LEU A 184 -24.98 18.94 -8.83
CA LEU A 184 -24.60 18.46 -7.50
C LEU A 184 -24.81 16.94 -7.36
N PRO A 185 -25.98 16.35 -7.69
CA PRO A 185 -26.14 14.90 -7.75
C PRO A 185 -25.13 14.21 -8.67
N GLY A 186 -24.81 14.79 -9.83
CA GLY A 186 -23.79 14.25 -10.74
C GLY A 186 -22.41 14.11 -10.09
N THR A 187 -21.95 15.13 -9.36
CA THR A 187 -20.67 15.05 -8.63
C THR A 187 -20.66 13.98 -7.54
N THR A 188 -21.80 13.74 -6.86
CA THR A 188 -21.91 12.65 -5.89
C THR A 188 -21.78 11.28 -6.53
N MET A 189 -22.37 11.10 -7.72
CA MET A 189 -22.20 9.87 -8.50
C MET A 189 -20.77 9.70 -8.98
N GLY A 190 -20.09 10.80 -9.37
CA GLY A 190 -18.66 10.77 -9.70
C GLY A 190 -17.78 10.30 -8.55
N ALA A 191 -18.02 10.79 -7.33
CA ALA A 191 -17.32 10.33 -6.13
C ALA A 191 -17.56 8.83 -5.85
N LEU A 192 -18.81 8.37 -5.97
CA LEU A 192 -19.16 6.95 -5.81
C LEU A 192 -18.52 6.07 -6.90
N GLY A 193 -18.45 6.56 -8.13
CA GLY A 193 -17.75 5.89 -9.23
C GLY A 193 -16.28 5.67 -8.91
N ALA A 194 -15.60 6.71 -8.41
CA ALA A 194 -14.20 6.60 -7.99
C ALA A 194 -14.02 5.62 -6.82
N LEU A 195 -14.94 5.62 -5.84
CA LEU A 195 -14.89 4.65 -4.74
C LEU A 195 -15.02 3.21 -5.25
N VAL A 196 -15.99 2.93 -6.13
CA VAL A 196 -16.18 1.59 -6.72
C VAL A 196 -14.95 1.17 -7.53
N PHE A 197 -14.37 2.10 -8.29
CA PHE A 197 -13.14 1.87 -9.02
C PHE A 197 -11.99 1.47 -8.08
N ILE A 198 -11.77 2.23 -7.00
CA ILE A 198 -10.77 1.94 -5.97
C ILE A 198 -10.97 0.53 -5.39
N VAL A 199 -12.20 0.19 -5.00
CA VAL A 199 -12.51 -1.13 -4.41
C VAL A 199 -12.22 -2.24 -5.41
N SER A 200 -12.64 -2.08 -6.68
CA SER A 200 -12.45 -3.08 -7.74
C SER A 200 -10.98 -3.30 -8.11
N ARG A 201 -10.12 -2.29 -7.96
CA ARG A 201 -8.67 -2.38 -8.24
C ARG A 201 -7.79 -2.57 -7.01
N SER A 202 -8.39 -2.75 -5.84
CA SER A 202 -7.65 -2.83 -4.57
C SER A 202 -6.55 -3.90 -4.52
N GLN A 203 -6.72 -5.00 -5.28
CA GLN A 203 -5.74 -6.09 -5.35
C GLN A 203 -4.51 -5.78 -6.23
N GLN A 204 -4.58 -4.78 -7.11
CA GLN A 204 -3.51 -4.45 -8.07
C GLN A 204 -2.62 -3.30 -7.58
N LEU A 205 -2.90 -2.73 -6.42
CA LEU A 205 -2.13 -1.61 -5.87
C LEU A 205 -0.78 -2.12 -5.34
N PHE A 206 0.29 -1.75 -6.04
CA PHE A 206 1.66 -1.85 -5.54
C PHE A 206 1.90 -0.71 -4.56
N VAL A 207 1.64 -0.99 -3.29
CA VAL A 207 1.72 0.04 -2.25
C VAL A 207 3.01 -0.15 -1.46
N ASN A 208 3.90 0.84 -1.54
CA ASN A 208 5.15 0.83 -0.78
C ASN A 208 4.92 1.43 0.62
N ILE A 209 5.05 0.61 1.66
CA ILE A 209 4.83 1.06 3.04
C ILE A 209 5.93 1.95 3.58
N SER A 210 7.13 1.88 3.00
CA SER A 210 8.22 2.78 3.39
C SER A 210 7.88 4.25 3.11
N ALA A 211 6.84 4.53 2.32
CA ALA A 211 6.39 5.88 2.02
C ALA A 211 5.53 6.52 3.13
N GLY A 212 5.20 5.76 4.19
CA GLY A 212 4.44 6.23 5.34
C GLY A 212 2.92 6.28 5.12
N GLN A 213 2.18 6.29 6.23
CA GLN A 213 0.70 6.26 6.21
C GLN A 213 0.10 7.43 5.43
N THR A 214 0.63 8.64 5.65
CA THR A 214 0.12 9.89 5.07
C THR A 214 0.07 9.87 3.54
N LEU A 215 1.02 9.20 2.89
CA LEU A 215 1.01 9.10 1.44
C LEU A 215 -0.20 8.31 0.93
N HIS A 216 -0.59 7.23 1.62
CA HIS A 216 -1.76 6.44 1.23
C HIS A 216 -3.07 7.20 1.42
N PHE A 217 -3.16 8.05 2.45
CA PHE A 217 -4.29 8.97 2.63
C PHE A 217 -4.33 10.02 1.52
N LEU A 218 -3.19 10.60 1.15
CA LEU A 218 -3.15 11.59 0.08
C LEU A 218 -3.51 10.98 -1.28
N GLU A 219 -3.02 9.77 -1.57
CA GLU A 219 -3.33 9.06 -2.81
C GLU A 219 -4.82 8.73 -2.93
N SER A 220 -5.47 8.30 -1.85
CA SER A 220 -6.91 8.03 -1.86
C SER A 220 -7.71 9.32 -2.01
N ALA A 221 -7.36 10.38 -1.28
CA ALA A 221 -7.99 11.69 -1.42
C ALA A 221 -7.91 12.21 -2.86
N ALA A 222 -6.72 12.14 -3.48
CA ALA A 222 -6.52 12.58 -4.85
C ALA A 222 -7.40 11.80 -5.84
N ARG A 223 -7.54 10.47 -5.69
CA ARG A 223 -8.42 9.68 -6.56
C ARG A 223 -9.89 10.05 -6.41
N ILE A 224 -10.36 10.28 -5.17
CA ILE A 224 -11.75 10.73 -4.95
C ILE A 224 -11.99 12.11 -5.57
N ILE A 225 -11.05 13.05 -5.43
CA ILE A 225 -11.14 14.38 -6.06
C ILE A 225 -11.22 14.26 -7.59
N VAL A 226 -10.40 13.42 -8.21
CA VAL A 226 -10.47 13.16 -9.65
C VAL A 226 -11.84 12.60 -10.05
N GLY A 227 -12.41 11.71 -9.24
CA GLY A 227 -13.78 11.19 -9.44
C GLY A 227 -14.85 12.28 -9.42
N ILE A 228 -14.79 13.16 -8.43
CA ILE A 228 -15.69 14.32 -8.28
C ILE A 228 -15.59 15.22 -9.50
N LEU A 229 -14.36 15.57 -9.92
CA LEU A 229 -14.12 16.39 -11.10
C LEU A 229 -14.60 15.71 -12.39
N GLY A 230 -14.45 14.39 -12.51
CA GLY A 230 -14.98 13.63 -13.64
C GLY A 230 -16.50 13.69 -13.72
N GLY A 231 -17.20 13.52 -12.59
CA GLY A 231 -18.65 13.70 -12.51
C GLY A 231 -19.09 15.13 -12.84
N LEU A 232 -18.36 16.13 -12.33
CA LEU A 232 -18.62 17.55 -12.63
C LEU A 232 -18.51 17.85 -14.13
N LEU A 233 -17.40 17.42 -14.76
CA LEU A 233 -17.17 17.64 -16.19
C LEU A 233 -18.20 16.93 -17.05
N ALA A 234 -18.59 15.70 -16.70
CA ALA A 234 -19.66 14.99 -17.40
C ALA A 234 -21.00 15.74 -17.29
N ALA A 235 -21.36 16.23 -16.10
CA ALA A 235 -22.59 16.98 -15.91
C ALA A 235 -22.61 18.30 -16.69
N LEU A 236 -21.49 19.03 -16.70
CA LEU A 236 -21.33 20.25 -17.50
C LEU A 236 -21.39 19.95 -19.00
N ALA A 237 -20.76 18.87 -19.48
CA ALA A 237 -20.81 18.50 -20.89
C ALA A 237 -22.23 18.17 -21.38
N VAL A 238 -23.05 17.56 -20.51
CA VAL A 238 -24.47 17.33 -20.80
C VAL A 238 -25.24 18.64 -20.82
N LYS A 239 -25.04 19.52 -19.82
CA LYS A 239 -25.73 20.83 -19.74
C LYS A 239 -25.30 21.80 -20.84
N ALA A 240 -24.10 21.65 -21.37
CA ALA A 240 -23.58 22.41 -22.51
C ALA A 240 -23.95 21.78 -23.86
N ASP A 241 -24.81 20.76 -23.87
CA ASP A 241 -25.28 20.09 -25.09
C ASP A 241 -24.17 19.44 -25.94
N ILE A 242 -23.00 19.18 -25.35
CA ILE A 242 -21.86 18.53 -26.02
C ILE A 242 -22.14 17.03 -26.20
N LEU A 243 -22.92 16.43 -25.29
CA LEU A 243 -23.28 15.01 -25.28
C LEU A 243 -24.76 14.73 -25.63
N LEU A 244 -25.39 15.63 -26.41
CA LEU A 244 -26.82 15.61 -26.78
C LEU A 244 -27.34 14.27 -27.29
N GLY A 245 -26.56 13.58 -28.13
CA GLY A 245 -27.01 12.38 -28.85
C GLY A 245 -27.41 11.20 -27.95
N ILE A 246 -27.09 11.23 -26.66
CA ILE A 246 -27.41 10.16 -25.71
C ILE A 246 -28.75 10.45 -24.99
N PHE A 247 -29.16 11.72 -24.86
CA PHE A 247 -30.29 12.12 -24.01
C PHE A 247 -31.62 12.22 -24.76
N GLU A 248 -31.61 12.48 -26.07
CA GLU A 248 -32.83 12.66 -26.90
C GLU A 248 -33.75 11.44 -26.94
N SER A 249 -33.24 10.25 -26.61
CA SER A 249 -34.00 8.98 -26.65
C SER A 249 -34.41 8.45 -25.26
N SER A 250 -34.06 9.15 -24.18
CA SER A 250 -34.26 8.64 -22.82
C SER A 250 -35.54 9.17 -22.17
N LYS A 251 -36.30 8.29 -21.50
CA LYS A 251 -37.49 8.66 -20.72
C LYS A 251 -37.14 9.34 -19.39
N GLU A 252 -35.92 9.12 -18.90
CA GLU A 252 -35.44 9.57 -17.59
C GLU A 252 -34.04 10.22 -17.73
N PRO A 253 -33.97 11.49 -18.18
CA PRO A 253 -32.69 12.15 -18.47
C PRO A 253 -31.82 12.31 -17.22
N LEU A 254 -32.41 12.48 -16.04
CA LEU A 254 -31.66 12.56 -14.78
C LEU A 254 -30.94 11.24 -14.47
N ALA A 255 -31.61 10.10 -14.60
CA ALA A 255 -30.98 8.80 -14.33
C ALA A 255 -29.80 8.54 -15.26
N LEU A 256 -29.93 8.90 -16.55
CA LEU A 256 -28.85 8.76 -17.52
C LEU A 256 -27.66 9.67 -17.20
N LEU A 257 -27.92 10.91 -16.78
CA LEU A 257 -26.90 11.85 -16.31
C LEU A 257 -26.13 11.28 -15.10
N LEU A 258 -26.84 10.72 -14.13
CA LEU A 258 -26.23 10.13 -12.93
C LEU A 258 -25.35 8.93 -13.27
N ILE A 259 -25.81 8.04 -14.16
CA ILE A 259 -25.01 6.90 -14.66
C ILE A 259 -23.76 7.41 -15.38
N LEU A 260 -23.90 8.40 -16.26
CA LEU A 260 -22.77 8.97 -16.98
C LEU A 260 -21.73 9.57 -16.02
N CYS A 261 -22.18 10.32 -15.01
CA CYS A 261 -21.29 10.90 -14.00
C CYS A 261 -20.60 9.82 -13.15
N PHE A 262 -21.31 8.75 -12.79
CA PHE A 262 -20.73 7.59 -12.11
C PHE A 262 -19.63 6.94 -12.96
N VAL A 263 -19.90 6.66 -14.23
CA VAL A 263 -18.92 6.06 -15.13
C VAL A 263 -17.73 7.00 -15.36
N ALA A 264 -17.98 8.31 -15.47
CA ALA A 264 -16.92 9.33 -15.58
C ALA A 264 -16.02 9.34 -14.34
N GLY A 265 -16.59 9.25 -13.14
CA GLY A 265 -15.82 9.17 -11.90
C GLY A 265 -15.06 7.85 -11.73
N ALA A 266 -15.62 6.75 -12.23
CA ALA A 266 -14.95 5.44 -12.25
C ALA A 266 -13.86 5.34 -13.32
N SER A 267 -13.80 6.27 -14.28
CA SER A 267 -12.92 6.18 -15.45
C SER A 267 -11.90 7.32 -15.49
N GLU A 268 -10.65 6.98 -15.21
CA GLU A 268 -9.49 7.85 -15.43
C GLU A 268 -9.33 8.27 -16.90
N ARG A 269 -9.94 7.53 -17.86
CA ARG A 269 -9.81 7.77 -19.31
C ARG A 269 -10.92 8.64 -19.90
N LEU A 270 -12.09 8.69 -19.27
CA LEU A 270 -13.23 9.44 -19.82
C LEU A 270 -12.98 10.95 -19.78
N VAL A 271 -12.38 11.45 -18.70
CA VAL A 271 -12.03 12.87 -18.58
C VAL A 271 -11.09 13.34 -19.71
N PRO A 272 -9.94 12.69 -19.98
CA PRO A 272 -9.11 13.02 -21.15
C PRO A 272 -9.85 12.96 -22.49
N SER A 273 -10.76 12.00 -22.68
CA SER A 273 -11.50 11.88 -23.95
C SER A 273 -12.50 13.02 -24.16
N LEU A 274 -13.15 13.49 -23.09
CA LEU A 274 -14.04 14.65 -23.13
C LEU A 274 -13.26 15.93 -23.45
N ILE A 275 -12.11 16.14 -22.82
CA ILE A 275 -11.24 17.29 -23.08
C ILE A 275 -10.84 17.33 -24.57
N LYS A 276 -10.37 16.20 -25.12
CA LYS A 276 -10.02 16.10 -26.55
C LYS A 276 -11.19 16.39 -27.48
N HIS A 277 -12.41 15.99 -27.09
CA HIS A 277 -13.59 16.27 -27.89
C HIS A 277 -13.90 17.76 -27.94
N VAL A 278 -13.84 18.44 -26.78
CA VAL A 278 -14.04 19.90 -26.67
C VAL A 278 -12.97 20.65 -27.46
N GLU A 279 -11.69 20.27 -27.33
CA GLU A 279 -10.59 20.85 -28.11
C GLU A 279 -10.83 20.73 -29.61
N GLY A 280 -11.26 19.54 -30.07
CA GLY A 280 -11.58 19.31 -31.48
C GLY A 280 -12.74 20.15 -32.00
N MET A 281 -13.73 20.49 -31.17
CA MET A 281 -14.81 21.42 -31.53
C MET A 281 -14.28 22.86 -31.67
N MET A 282 -13.46 23.32 -30.73
CA MET A 282 -12.84 24.65 -30.78
C MET A 282 -11.92 24.83 -32.00
N GLU A 283 -11.21 23.79 -32.43
CA GLU A 283 -10.38 23.84 -33.65
C GLU A 283 -11.21 23.92 -34.94
N LYS A 284 -12.39 23.30 -34.99
CA LYS A 284 -13.29 23.39 -36.15
C LYS A 284 -13.88 24.79 -36.26
N GLU A 285 -14.29 25.38 -35.14
CA GLU A 285 -14.84 26.74 -35.09
C GLU A 285 -13.82 27.80 -35.54
N LYS A 286 -12.53 27.63 -35.18
CA LYS A 286 -11.44 28.50 -35.66
C LYS A 286 -11.13 28.39 -37.15
N LYS A 287 -11.49 27.27 -37.80
CA LYS A 287 -11.24 27.06 -39.25
C LYS A 287 -12.38 27.58 -40.14
N GLU A 288 -13.53 27.94 -39.57
CA GLU A 288 -14.70 28.44 -40.31
C GLU A 288 -14.97 29.98 -40.33
N PRO A 289 -14.07 30.92 -39.97
CA PRO A 289 -14.33 32.33 -40.22
C PRO A 289 -13.80 32.74 -41.60
N GLY A 290 -14.58 32.54 -42.68
CA GLY A 290 -14.35 33.31 -43.92
C GLY A 290 -14.58 32.65 -45.29
N SER A 291 -15.70 31.98 -45.54
CA SER A 291 -16.05 31.62 -46.93
C SER A 291 -17.54 31.74 -47.28
N LYS A 292 -18.20 32.85 -46.94
CA LYS A 292 -19.51 33.21 -47.53
C LYS A 292 -19.71 34.74 -47.64
N GLN A 293 -19.09 35.34 -48.65
CA GLN A 293 -19.43 36.62 -49.33
C GLN A 293 -18.59 36.57 -50.62
N GLU A 294 -19.01 36.86 -51.85
CA GLU A 294 -20.16 37.48 -52.50
C GLU A 294 -20.05 37.05 -53.98
N GLU A 295 -21.12 36.62 -54.65
CA GLU A 295 -21.24 36.92 -56.09
C GLU A 295 -22.71 37.15 -56.44
N LYS A 296 -23.09 38.43 -56.33
CA LYS A 296 -24.35 38.99 -56.81
C LYS A 296 -24.38 38.90 -58.34
N LYS A 297 -25.46 38.31 -58.86
CA LYS A 297 -25.93 38.48 -60.24
C LYS A 297 -25.95 39.97 -60.65
N PRO A 298 -25.72 40.26 -61.94
CA PRO A 298 -26.44 41.34 -62.62
C PRO A 298 -27.36 40.76 -63.70
N GLN A 299 -28.68 40.97 -63.52
CA GLN A 299 -29.64 41.03 -64.61
C GLN A 299 -29.72 42.47 -65.13
N ALA A 300 -29.52 42.66 -66.44
CA ALA A 300 -30.19 43.71 -67.24
C ALA A 300 -29.97 43.39 -68.73
N LYS A 301 -31.00 42.88 -69.43
CA LYS A 301 -31.93 43.62 -70.30
C LYS A 301 -31.33 44.16 -71.61
N ASN A 302 -31.64 43.41 -72.68
CA ASN A 302 -32.54 43.81 -73.78
C ASN A 302 -31.96 44.44 -75.07
N LYS A 303 -32.55 43.94 -76.18
CA LYS A 303 -32.90 44.56 -77.47
C LYS A 303 -32.07 44.26 -78.75
N ARG A 304 -32.87 43.80 -79.75
CA ARG A 304 -32.83 44.02 -81.22
C ARG A 304 -31.87 43.12 -82.01
N GLN A 305 -32.11 42.66 -83.24
CA GLN A 305 -33.22 42.67 -84.21
C GLN A 305 -32.70 41.85 -85.42
N GLY A 306 -33.54 41.07 -86.09
CA GLY A 306 -33.49 40.76 -87.54
C GLY A 306 -32.24 40.07 -88.12
N LYS A 307 -32.40 38.84 -88.63
CA LYS A 307 -32.90 38.53 -89.98
C LYS A 307 -33.21 37.03 -90.06
#